data_AF-A0A8C4MC28-F1
#
_entry.id   AF-A0A8C4MC28-F1
#
_cell.length_a   1.000
_cell.length_b   1.000
_cell.length_c   1.000
_cell.angle_alpha   90.00
_cell.angle_beta   90.00
_cell.angle_gamma   90.00
#
_symmetry.space_group_name_H-M   'P 1'
#
loop_
_entity.id
_entity.type
_entity.pdbx_description
1 polymer ?
#
loop_
_entity_poly.entity_id
_entity_poly.type
_entity_poly.pdbx_seq_one_letter_code
_entity_poly.pdbx_strand_id
1 'polypeptide(L)'
;MVGMVHFDSTAYKKSSLIQIISSNERNKLLESLPTAASGGTSICAGIKSAFQVIREIYPQIDGSEIVLLTDGEDNSAGSCLDEVKQSGAIIHFIALGPSADQAVIEMSTTTGGSHLFATDEAANNGLIDAFSALVSGNADLSQQSLQLESKGLTLNNNLWMNGTVIIDSTVGKDTFFLVTWNGQPPSISLWDPNGTRMESFTVDTSFKMAYLSIPGTAKVGVWTYSLQAKQNSEILTITVNSRAANPSVPPITVNAKMNKDTNSFPSPMIVYAEILQGFVPILGANVTAFIESNSGKTEVLQLLDNGAGADSFKNDGVYSRYFTAYSENGRYSLKVRAHGGTNAATRSLRRPLNRAAYIPGWVEISNAGKIEGNPSRPEIDADTQTPLESFSRTASGGAFVVSNVSNLPLPDLYPPSQITDLEATRDGDNISLTWTAPGDDFDVGKAQQYIIRISGSLLDLRDNFDDALQVNTTDLLPKEANSEETFAFTPGHISEGNATHIFIAIQSVDKSNLASKVSNIAQVALFIPEADSSPEENSTGSGANVSPFVLLVSGSVAIVSIISSATIFY
;
A
#
# COMPACT_ATOMS: atom_id res chain seq x y z
N MET A 1 16.58 -25.94 7.32
CA MET A 1 16.37 -27.38 7.05
C MET A 1 14.88 -27.60 6.84
N VAL A 2 14.46 -28.64 6.14
CA VAL A 2 13.04 -28.91 5.84
C VAL A 2 12.73 -30.36 6.19
N GLY A 3 11.60 -30.58 6.86
CA GLY A 3 11.05 -31.89 7.20
C GLY A 3 9.64 -32.02 6.64
N MET A 4 9.06 -33.22 6.70
CA MET A 4 7.73 -33.48 6.16
C MET A 4 6.96 -34.44 7.05
N VAL A 5 5.74 -34.05 7.41
CA VAL A 5 4.79 -34.83 8.19
C VAL A 5 3.48 -34.85 7.43
N HIS A 6 2.90 -36.03 7.26
CA HIS A 6 1.53 -36.19 6.79
C HIS A 6 0.62 -36.45 7.98
N PHE A 7 -0.65 -36.14 7.87
CA PHE A 7 -1.63 -36.50 8.89
C PHE A 7 -2.98 -36.88 8.28
N ASP A 8 -3.68 -37.76 8.99
CA ASP A 8 -5.08 -38.09 8.86
C ASP A 8 -5.68 -38.03 10.28
N SER A 9 -6.35 -39.08 10.76
CA SER A 9 -6.65 -39.28 12.18
C SER A 9 -5.40 -39.36 13.08
N THR A 10 -4.24 -39.65 12.49
CA THR A 10 -2.92 -39.75 13.14
C THR A 10 -1.85 -39.08 12.28
N ALA A 11 -0.63 -38.90 12.81
CA ALA A 11 0.46 -38.28 12.07
C ALA A 11 1.56 -39.28 11.68
N TYR A 12 2.15 -39.07 10.50
CA TYR A 12 3.21 -39.90 9.93
C TYR A 12 4.39 -39.02 9.52
N LYS A 13 5.55 -39.23 10.15
CA LYS A 13 6.81 -38.64 9.72
C LYS A 13 7.20 -39.23 8.36
N LYS A 14 7.26 -38.39 7.32
CA LYS A 14 7.73 -38.77 5.97
C LYS A 14 9.19 -38.44 5.76
N SER A 15 9.65 -37.31 6.30
CA SER A 15 11.05 -36.91 6.26
C SER A 15 11.44 -36.23 7.56
N SER A 16 12.57 -36.65 8.14
CA SER A 16 13.25 -35.85 9.17
C SER A 16 13.78 -34.54 8.54
N LEU A 17 14.20 -33.60 9.39
CA LEU A 17 14.81 -32.35 8.94
C LEU A 17 16.08 -32.61 8.11
N ILE A 18 16.04 -32.23 6.83
CA ILE A 18 17.19 -32.29 5.93
C ILE A 18 17.61 -30.88 5.47
N GLN A 19 18.90 -30.64 5.31
CA GLN A 19 19.40 -29.39 4.77
C GLN A 19 19.25 -29.39 3.25
N ILE A 20 18.64 -28.35 2.69
CA ILE A 20 18.48 -28.21 1.24
C ILE A 20 19.73 -27.53 0.68
N ILE A 21 20.58 -28.32 0.03
CA ILE A 21 21.85 -27.84 -0.56
C ILE A 21 21.77 -27.88 -2.09
N SER A 22 20.98 -28.80 -2.64
CA SER A 22 20.81 -28.97 -4.09
C SER A 22 19.40 -29.41 -4.47
N SER A 23 19.15 -29.60 -5.76
CA SER A 23 17.90 -30.17 -6.28
C SER A 23 17.65 -31.61 -5.82
N ASN A 24 18.70 -32.36 -5.43
CA ASN A 24 18.56 -33.74 -4.98
C ASN A 24 17.71 -33.86 -3.70
N GLU A 25 17.97 -33.00 -2.71
CA GLU A 25 17.20 -32.99 -1.46
C GLU A 25 15.77 -32.51 -1.68
N ARG A 26 15.56 -31.59 -2.64
CA ARG A 26 14.22 -31.16 -3.05
C ARG A 26 13.45 -32.30 -3.70
N ASN A 27 14.08 -33.07 -4.59
CA ASN A 27 13.45 -34.21 -5.25
C ASN A 27 13.03 -35.30 -4.25
N LYS A 28 13.83 -35.57 -3.22
CA LYS A 28 13.46 -36.51 -2.14
C LYS A 28 12.18 -36.09 -1.39
N LEU A 29 12.04 -34.79 -1.11
CA LEU A 29 10.83 -34.26 -0.47
C LEU A 29 9.63 -34.31 -1.43
N LEU A 30 9.86 -34.01 -2.71
CA LEU A 30 8.83 -34.06 -3.76
C LEU A 30 8.28 -35.48 -3.95
N GLU A 31 9.13 -36.50 -3.95
CA GLU A 31 8.72 -37.92 -4.00
C GLU A 31 7.91 -38.36 -2.76
N SER A 32 7.98 -37.60 -1.67
CA SER A 32 7.26 -37.90 -0.42
C SER A 32 5.88 -37.27 -0.33
N LEU A 33 5.50 -36.40 -1.28
CA LEU A 33 4.21 -35.71 -1.27
C LEU A 33 3.02 -36.67 -1.33
N PRO A 34 1.88 -36.34 -0.69
CA PRO A 34 0.70 -37.21 -0.71
C PRO A 34 0.08 -37.25 -2.12
N THR A 35 -0.21 -38.45 -2.61
CA THR A 35 -0.82 -38.68 -3.93
C THR A 35 -2.31 -39.02 -3.87
N ALA A 36 -2.84 -39.29 -2.68
CA ALA A 36 -4.25 -39.57 -2.43
C ALA A 36 -4.63 -39.08 -1.03
N ALA A 37 -5.91 -38.75 -0.85
CA ALA A 37 -6.50 -38.42 0.43
C ALA A 37 -7.33 -39.60 0.96
N SER A 38 -7.13 -39.97 2.23
CA SER A 38 -7.90 -41.01 2.92
C SER A 38 -7.75 -40.88 4.43
N GLY A 39 -8.78 -41.29 5.20
CA GLY A 39 -8.76 -41.24 6.66
C GLY A 39 -9.63 -40.12 7.24
N GLY A 40 -9.54 -39.90 8.56
CA GLY A 40 -10.13 -38.73 9.22
C GLY A 40 -9.13 -37.56 9.30
N THR A 41 -9.41 -36.59 10.16
CA THR A 41 -8.59 -35.38 10.32
C THR A 41 -8.22 -35.16 11.79
N SER A 42 -6.92 -34.96 12.05
CA SER A 42 -6.39 -34.48 13.33
C SER A 42 -5.20 -33.56 13.08
N ILE A 43 -5.50 -32.26 12.93
CA ILE A 43 -4.50 -31.20 12.72
C ILE A 43 -3.51 -31.17 13.89
N CYS A 44 -4.02 -31.29 15.11
CA CYS A 44 -3.17 -31.32 16.30
C CYS A 44 -2.19 -32.48 16.32
N ALA A 45 -2.56 -33.67 15.81
CA ALA A 45 -1.61 -34.78 15.70
C ALA A 45 -0.46 -34.43 14.74
N GLY A 46 -0.79 -33.82 13.59
CA GLY A 46 0.19 -33.34 12.61
C GLY A 46 1.17 -32.34 13.20
N ILE A 47 0.66 -31.30 13.87
CA ILE A 47 1.46 -30.25 14.51
C ILE A 47 2.38 -30.83 15.59
N LYS A 48 1.85 -31.68 16.49
CA LYS A 48 2.65 -32.31 17.54
C LYS A 48 3.76 -33.20 16.98
N SER A 49 3.49 -33.92 15.89
CA SER A 49 4.50 -34.70 15.20
C SER A 49 5.55 -33.81 14.53
N ALA A 50 5.16 -32.67 13.95
CA ALA A 50 6.12 -31.69 13.43
C ALA A 50 7.04 -31.15 14.53
N PHE A 51 6.50 -30.84 15.72
CA PHE A 51 7.33 -30.46 16.89
C PHE A 51 8.32 -31.55 17.27
N GLN A 52 7.93 -32.83 17.23
CA GLN A 52 8.84 -33.95 17.48
C GLN A 52 9.95 -34.01 16.42
N VAL A 53 9.61 -33.86 15.14
CA VAL A 53 10.58 -33.84 14.03
C VAL A 53 11.60 -32.72 14.20
N ILE A 54 11.17 -31.54 14.63
CA ILE A 54 12.07 -30.42 14.88
C ILE A 54 12.98 -30.71 16.08
N ARG A 55 12.42 -31.29 17.15
CA ARG A 55 13.16 -31.68 18.37
C ARG A 55 14.22 -32.76 18.17
N GLU A 56 14.16 -33.52 17.07
CA GLU A 56 15.23 -34.47 16.72
C GLU A 56 16.59 -33.75 16.49
N ILE A 57 16.57 -32.48 16.06
CA ILE A 57 17.78 -31.68 15.81
C ILE A 57 17.90 -30.51 16.77
N TYR A 58 16.80 -29.81 17.04
CA TYR A 58 16.79 -28.58 17.84
C TYR A 58 16.00 -28.78 19.13
N PRO A 59 16.65 -28.77 20.32
CA PRO A 59 15.94 -28.97 21.60
C PRO A 59 14.81 -27.98 21.86
N GLN A 60 14.96 -26.75 21.33
CA GLN A 60 13.95 -25.69 21.35
C GLN A 60 13.30 -25.57 19.98
N ILE A 61 12.00 -25.33 19.95
CA ILE A 61 11.21 -25.15 18.72
C ILE A 61 10.84 -23.69 18.46
N ASP A 62 11.24 -22.78 19.35
CA ASP A 62 11.03 -21.35 19.20
C ASP A 62 11.69 -20.81 17.92
N GLY A 63 10.94 -20.03 17.14
CA GLY A 63 11.36 -19.51 15.84
C GLY A 63 11.38 -20.56 14.70
N SER A 64 10.95 -21.80 14.95
CA SER A 64 10.73 -22.77 13.86
C SER A 64 9.43 -22.48 13.12
N GLU A 65 9.42 -22.71 11.81
CA GLU A 65 8.24 -22.44 10.95
C GLU A 65 7.58 -23.77 10.53
N ILE A 66 6.26 -23.85 10.67
CA ILE A 66 5.43 -24.95 10.18
C ILE A 66 4.50 -24.39 9.11
N VAL A 67 4.55 -24.97 7.91
CA VAL A 67 3.58 -24.69 6.85
C VAL A 67 2.49 -25.76 6.90
N LEU A 68 1.34 -25.40 7.45
CA LEU A 68 0.16 -26.24 7.58
C LEU A 68 -0.73 -26.08 6.34
N LEU A 69 -0.88 -27.16 5.57
CA LEU A 69 -1.77 -27.25 4.42
C LEU A 69 -2.95 -28.15 4.77
N THR A 70 -4.16 -27.60 4.78
CA THR A 70 -5.38 -28.32 5.14
C THR A 70 -6.62 -27.54 4.71
N ASP A 71 -7.74 -28.22 4.49
CA ASP A 71 -9.07 -27.58 4.40
C ASP A 71 -9.50 -26.94 5.73
N GLY A 72 -8.85 -27.33 6.83
CA GLY A 72 -9.06 -26.82 8.17
C GLY A 72 -10.28 -27.40 8.87
N GLU A 73 -10.95 -28.39 8.29
CA GLU A 73 -12.18 -28.99 8.83
C GLU A 73 -11.85 -29.96 9.98
N ASP A 74 -11.49 -29.41 11.15
CA ASP A 74 -11.18 -30.17 12.37
C ASP A 74 -11.70 -29.42 13.61
N ASN A 75 -12.89 -29.81 14.09
CA ASN A 75 -13.50 -29.24 15.29
C ASN A 75 -12.74 -29.54 16.60
N SER A 76 -11.73 -30.42 16.54
CA SER A 76 -10.86 -30.74 17.68
C SER A 76 -9.57 -29.92 17.70
N ALA A 77 -9.31 -29.10 16.67
CA ALA A 77 -8.09 -28.30 16.54
C ALA A 77 -7.86 -27.36 17.73
N GLY A 78 -8.92 -26.86 18.37
CA GLY A 78 -8.82 -26.04 19.58
C GLY A 78 -8.06 -26.70 20.73
N SER A 79 -7.97 -28.04 20.77
CA SER A 79 -7.33 -28.79 21.85
C SER A 79 -5.81 -28.61 21.96
N CYS A 80 -5.13 -28.18 20.89
CA CYS A 80 -3.69 -27.91 20.90
C CYS A 80 -3.32 -26.43 20.75
N LEU A 81 -4.30 -25.53 20.76
CA LEU A 81 -4.07 -24.10 20.58
C LEU A 81 -3.10 -23.53 21.64
N ASP A 82 -3.27 -23.88 22.92
CA ASP A 82 -2.38 -23.43 23.99
C ASP A 82 -0.97 -24.02 23.86
N GLU A 83 -0.85 -25.28 23.42
CA GLU A 83 0.45 -25.92 23.16
C GLU A 83 1.18 -25.23 22.01
N VAL A 84 0.46 -24.86 20.94
CA VAL A 84 0.99 -24.07 19.83
C VAL A 84 1.46 -22.71 20.31
N LYS A 85 0.66 -21.99 21.10
CA LYS A 85 1.04 -20.68 21.65
C LYS A 85 2.31 -20.76 22.54
N GLN A 86 2.43 -21.80 23.34
CA GLN A 86 3.57 -22.00 24.24
C GLN A 86 4.83 -22.51 23.52
N SER A 87 4.69 -23.04 22.30
CA SER A 87 5.80 -23.63 21.56
C SER A 87 6.84 -22.61 21.10
N GLY A 88 6.42 -21.38 20.79
CA GLY A 88 7.23 -20.39 20.07
C GLY A 88 7.41 -20.70 18.57
N ALA A 89 6.81 -21.78 18.06
CA ALA A 89 6.80 -22.07 16.64
C ALA A 89 5.81 -21.16 15.90
N ILE A 90 6.14 -20.80 14.66
CA ILE A 90 5.35 -19.98 13.76
C ILE A 90 4.54 -20.90 12.85
N ILE A 91 3.20 -20.80 12.89
CA ILE A 91 2.31 -21.61 12.07
C ILE A 91 1.81 -20.80 10.88
N HIS A 92 2.28 -21.11 9.67
CA HIS A 92 1.68 -20.60 8.45
C HIS A 92 0.54 -21.53 8.03
N PHE A 93 -0.64 -21.00 7.81
CA PHE A 93 -1.82 -21.76 7.41
C PHE A 93 -2.21 -21.40 5.97
N ILE A 94 -2.19 -22.40 5.09
CA ILE A 94 -2.79 -22.33 3.76
C ILE A 94 -4.10 -23.14 3.80
N ALA A 95 -5.21 -22.43 3.80
CA ALA A 95 -6.54 -23.00 3.70
C ALA A 95 -6.78 -23.50 2.26
N LEU A 96 -7.07 -24.80 2.13
CA LEU A 96 -7.43 -25.46 0.87
C LEU A 96 -8.96 -25.63 0.72
N GLY A 97 -9.73 -25.04 1.62
CA GLY A 97 -11.18 -25.16 1.67
C GLY A 97 -11.83 -23.97 2.39
N PRO A 98 -13.13 -23.77 2.20
CA PRO A 98 -13.84 -22.58 2.72
C PRO A 98 -14.12 -22.66 4.22
N SER A 99 -14.21 -23.86 4.80
CA SER A 99 -14.85 -24.11 6.11
C SER A 99 -13.87 -24.39 7.26
N ALA A 100 -12.64 -23.88 7.19
CA ALA A 100 -11.64 -24.08 8.24
C ALA A 100 -12.12 -23.64 9.64
N ASP A 101 -11.84 -24.45 10.66
CA ASP A 101 -12.13 -24.16 12.05
C ASP A 101 -11.41 -22.89 12.53
N GLN A 102 -12.09 -22.08 13.33
CA GLN A 102 -11.57 -20.80 13.83
C GLN A 102 -10.27 -20.97 14.64
N ALA A 103 -10.11 -22.08 15.36
CA ALA A 103 -8.90 -22.35 16.12
C ALA A 103 -7.67 -22.49 15.22
N VAL A 104 -7.81 -23.03 14.01
CA VAL A 104 -6.70 -23.18 13.04
C VAL A 104 -6.25 -21.81 12.54
N ILE A 105 -7.19 -20.89 12.31
CA ILE A 105 -6.89 -19.49 11.96
C ILE A 105 -6.20 -18.79 13.15
N GLU A 106 -6.70 -19.00 14.37
CA GLU A 106 -6.11 -18.39 15.57
C GLU A 106 -4.67 -18.86 15.83
N MET A 107 -4.34 -20.12 15.47
CA MET A 107 -2.96 -20.63 15.56
C MET A 107 -2.00 -19.82 14.70
N SER A 108 -2.35 -19.48 13.47
CA SER A 108 -1.46 -18.69 12.61
C SER A 108 -1.36 -17.25 13.09
N THR A 109 -2.49 -16.60 13.41
CA THR A 109 -2.49 -15.21 13.90
C THR A 109 -1.71 -15.06 15.21
N THR A 110 -1.89 -15.97 16.18
CA THR A 110 -1.23 -15.83 17.49
C THR A 110 0.27 -16.12 17.43
N THR A 111 0.70 -16.95 16.48
CA THR A 111 2.13 -17.29 16.33
C THR A 111 2.86 -16.35 15.37
N GLY A 112 2.19 -15.33 14.82
CA GLY A 112 2.76 -14.39 13.85
C GLY A 112 2.98 -15.02 12.47
N GLY A 113 2.34 -16.15 12.19
CA GLY A 113 2.38 -16.83 10.90
C GLY A 113 1.37 -16.25 9.91
N SER A 114 1.49 -16.70 8.66
CA SER A 114 0.63 -16.23 7.56
C SER A 114 -0.68 -17.00 7.52
N HIS A 115 -1.77 -16.32 7.16
CA HIS A 115 -3.05 -16.93 6.86
C HIS A 115 -3.40 -16.68 5.39
N LEU A 116 -3.42 -17.75 4.61
CA LEU A 116 -3.56 -17.73 3.16
C LEU A 116 -4.71 -18.65 2.75
N PHE A 117 -5.32 -18.36 1.61
CA PHE A 117 -6.44 -19.13 1.07
C PHE A 117 -6.22 -19.39 -0.41
N ALA A 118 -6.41 -20.64 -0.82
CA ALA A 118 -6.38 -21.06 -2.21
C ALA A 118 -7.69 -21.79 -2.52
N THR A 119 -8.40 -21.32 -3.54
CA THR A 119 -9.60 -21.99 -4.07
C THR A 119 -9.19 -23.11 -5.05
N ASP A 120 -10.17 -23.89 -5.48
CA ASP A 120 -10.01 -24.85 -6.57
C ASP A 120 -9.94 -24.20 -7.97
N GLU A 121 -10.15 -22.87 -8.07
CA GLU A 121 -10.04 -22.14 -9.33
C GLU A 121 -8.56 -21.92 -9.68
N ALA A 122 -7.94 -22.98 -10.23
CA ALA A 122 -6.53 -23.00 -10.56
C ALA A 122 -6.11 -21.88 -11.53
N ALA A 123 -7.03 -21.35 -12.34
CA ALA A 123 -6.74 -20.22 -13.22
C ALA A 123 -6.39 -18.93 -12.45
N ASN A 124 -6.80 -18.80 -11.19
CA ASN A 124 -6.44 -17.67 -10.34
C ASN A 124 -5.04 -17.81 -9.73
N ASN A 125 -4.40 -18.99 -9.86
CA ASN A 125 -3.05 -19.30 -9.40
C ASN A 125 -2.85 -19.20 -7.86
N GLY A 126 -3.94 -19.24 -7.09
CA GLY A 126 -3.96 -18.94 -5.65
C GLY A 126 -3.03 -19.81 -4.81
N LEU A 127 -2.93 -21.12 -5.06
CA LEU A 127 -2.05 -22.01 -4.29
C LEU A 127 -0.57 -21.66 -4.47
N ILE A 128 -0.15 -21.37 -5.71
CA ILE A 128 1.24 -21.02 -6.00
C ILE A 128 1.56 -19.62 -5.44
N ASP A 129 0.61 -18.71 -5.47
CA ASP A 129 0.74 -17.38 -4.85
C ASP A 129 0.86 -17.49 -3.32
N ALA A 130 0.08 -18.37 -2.69
CA ALA A 130 0.18 -18.65 -1.27
C ALA A 130 1.58 -19.16 -0.90
N PHE A 131 2.12 -20.15 -1.63
CA PHE A 131 3.49 -20.61 -1.41
C PHE A 131 4.54 -19.53 -1.68
N SER A 132 4.34 -18.69 -2.70
CA SER A 132 5.29 -17.62 -3.03
C SER A 132 5.30 -16.51 -1.99
N ALA A 133 4.20 -16.32 -1.25
CA ALA A 133 4.10 -15.38 -0.14
C ALA A 133 4.78 -15.85 1.15
N LEU A 134 5.08 -17.16 1.28
CA LEU A 134 5.78 -17.70 2.44
C LEU A 134 7.27 -17.35 2.36
N VAL A 135 7.61 -16.22 2.95
CA VAL A 135 9.00 -15.79 3.18
C VAL A 135 9.27 -15.80 4.68
N SER A 136 10.43 -16.31 5.08
CA SER A 136 10.83 -16.29 6.48
C SER A 136 11.07 -14.84 6.91
N GLY A 137 10.35 -14.37 7.93
CA GLY A 137 10.54 -13.03 8.50
C GLY A 137 11.94 -12.81 9.09
N ASN A 138 12.67 -13.89 9.37
CA ASN A 138 14.03 -13.85 9.87
C ASN A 138 15.09 -13.73 8.75
N ALA A 139 14.69 -13.90 7.49
CA ALA A 139 15.60 -13.74 6.36
C ALA A 139 15.78 -12.26 6.03
N ASP A 140 17.03 -11.86 5.79
CA ASP A 140 17.33 -10.53 5.25
C ASP A 140 16.54 -10.28 3.96
N LEU A 141 16.09 -9.05 3.74
CA LEU A 141 15.29 -8.65 2.57
C LEU A 141 15.95 -9.04 1.25
N SER A 142 17.30 -9.06 1.21
CA SER A 142 18.04 -9.48 0.01
C SER A 142 17.93 -10.97 -0.31
N GLN A 143 17.59 -11.81 0.68
CA GLN A 143 17.48 -13.26 0.55
C GLN A 143 16.04 -13.74 0.34
N GLN A 144 15.07 -12.87 0.60
CA GLN A 144 13.65 -13.18 0.42
C GLN A 144 13.32 -13.35 -1.07
N SER A 145 12.40 -14.28 -1.34
CA SER A 145 11.86 -14.47 -2.69
C SER A 145 10.85 -13.36 -2.98
N LEU A 146 10.92 -12.80 -4.17
CA LEU A 146 10.03 -11.76 -4.68
C LEU A 146 9.29 -12.30 -5.89
N GLN A 147 7.97 -12.29 -5.84
CA GLN A 147 7.15 -12.66 -6.98
C GLN A 147 7.04 -11.46 -7.94
N LEU A 148 7.42 -11.67 -9.20
CA LEU A 148 7.43 -10.64 -10.24
C LEU A 148 6.20 -10.71 -11.14
N GLU A 149 5.69 -11.94 -11.35
CA GLU A 149 4.52 -12.23 -12.17
C GLU A 149 3.75 -13.42 -11.58
N SER A 150 2.43 -13.32 -11.62
CA SER A 150 1.50 -14.42 -11.37
C SER A 150 0.30 -14.24 -12.29
N LYS A 151 0.09 -15.19 -13.19
CA LYS A 151 -1.02 -15.14 -14.15
C LYS A 151 -1.49 -16.54 -14.49
N GLY A 152 -2.80 -16.72 -14.55
CA GLY A 152 -3.42 -17.93 -15.09
C GLY A 152 -4.61 -17.58 -15.96
N LEU A 153 -4.94 -18.47 -16.91
CA LEU A 153 -6.11 -18.35 -17.77
C LEU A 153 -6.61 -19.75 -18.15
N THR A 154 -7.93 -19.86 -18.30
CA THR A 154 -8.58 -20.98 -18.98
C THR A 154 -8.69 -20.67 -20.47
N LEU A 155 -8.08 -21.50 -21.30
CA LEU A 155 -7.97 -21.30 -22.74
C LEU A 155 -8.58 -22.46 -23.52
N ASN A 156 -9.12 -22.14 -24.69
CA ASN A 156 -9.50 -23.14 -25.69
C ASN A 156 -8.30 -23.52 -26.56
N ASN A 157 -8.44 -24.63 -27.29
CA ASN A 157 -7.34 -25.21 -28.06
C ASN A 157 -6.72 -24.19 -29.02
N ASN A 158 -5.38 -24.21 -29.12
CA ASN A 158 -4.54 -23.33 -29.94
C ASN A 158 -4.54 -21.84 -29.57
N LEU A 159 -5.29 -21.41 -28.53
CA LEU A 159 -5.20 -20.05 -28.02
C LEU A 159 -3.93 -19.84 -27.20
N TRP A 160 -3.46 -18.59 -27.18
CA TRP A 160 -2.22 -18.19 -26.53
C TRP A 160 -2.49 -17.33 -25.30
N MET A 161 -1.85 -17.66 -24.18
CA MET A 161 -1.58 -16.72 -23.11
C MET A 161 -0.27 -16.02 -23.40
N ASN A 162 -0.33 -14.71 -23.66
CA ASN A 162 0.85 -13.86 -23.79
C ASN A 162 0.99 -12.95 -22.57
N GLY A 163 2.22 -12.61 -22.24
CA GLY A 163 2.53 -11.64 -21.22
C GLY A 163 3.99 -11.26 -21.18
N THR A 164 4.29 -10.35 -20.27
CA THR A 164 5.65 -9.87 -20.02
C THR A 164 5.92 -9.89 -18.53
N VAL A 165 7.18 -10.07 -18.17
CA VAL A 165 7.68 -9.84 -16.81
C VAL A 165 8.84 -8.86 -16.88
N ILE A 166 8.83 -7.90 -15.98
CA ILE A 166 9.86 -6.86 -15.92
C ILE A 166 10.82 -7.21 -14.80
N ILE A 167 12.08 -7.40 -15.16
CA ILE A 167 13.19 -7.58 -14.22
C ILE A 167 13.97 -6.27 -14.20
N ASP A 168 13.83 -5.51 -13.13
CA ASP A 168 14.59 -4.27 -12.91
C ASP A 168 15.97 -4.56 -12.29
N SER A 169 16.84 -3.56 -12.21
CA SER A 169 18.21 -3.69 -11.71
C SER A 169 18.34 -4.14 -10.26
N THR A 170 17.25 -4.07 -9.47
CA THR A 170 17.27 -4.44 -8.05
C THR A 170 17.00 -5.93 -7.83
N VAL A 171 16.50 -6.65 -8.84
CA VAL A 171 16.19 -8.09 -8.80
C VAL A 171 16.82 -8.83 -9.99
N GLY A 172 16.80 -10.15 -9.96
CA GLY A 172 17.26 -10.98 -11.08
C GLY A 172 18.04 -12.20 -10.63
N LYS A 173 18.53 -12.23 -9.39
CA LYS A 173 19.24 -13.39 -8.84
C LYS A 173 18.27 -14.56 -8.64
N ASP A 174 18.71 -15.77 -8.96
CA ASP A 174 17.94 -17.01 -8.76
C ASP A 174 16.55 -16.93 -9.41
N THR A 175 16.44 -16.25 -10.56
CA THR A 175 15.16 -16.06 -11.24
C THR A 175 14.62 -17.38 -11.74
N PHE A 176 13.38 -17.69 -11.36
CA PHE A 176 12.72 -18.96 -11.58
C PHE A 176 11.37 -18.77 -12.26
N PHE A 177 11.21 -19.36 -13.45
CA PHE A 177 9.96 -19.42 -14.18
C PHE A 177 9.30 -20.77 -13.91
N LEU A 178 8.05 -20.76 -13.50
CA LEU A 178 7.21 -21.93 -13.31
C LEU A 178 5.98 -21.81 -14.19
N VAL A 179 5.71 -22.83 -15.00
CA VAL A 179 4.50 -22.98 -15.78
C VAL A 179 3.78 -24.24 -15.31
N THR A 180 2.46 -24.17 -15.09
CA THR A 180 1.65 -25.34 -14.74
C THR A 180 0.45 -25.46 -15.67
N TRP A 181 -0.09 -26.68 -15.78
CA TRP A 181 -1.27 -26.95 -16.60
C TRP A 181 -2.16 -28.05 -15.98
N ASN A 182 -3.43 -28.11 -16.37
CA ASN A 182 -4.34 -29.18 -15.93
C ASN A 182 -4.53 -30.31 -16.98
N GLY A 183 -4.34 -30.02 -18.26
CA GLY A 183 -4.56 -30.92 -19.40
C GLY A 183 -3.27 -31.51 -19.95
N GLN A 184 -2.89 -31.07 -21.15
CA GLN A 184 -1.71 -31.49 -21.89
C GLN A 184 -0.55 -30.51 -21.71
N PRO A 185 0.71 -30.94 -21.89
CA PRO A 185 1.84 -30.02 -21.86
C PRO A 185 1.69 -28.90 -22.91
N PRO A 186 1.71 -27.62 -22.52
CA PRO A 186 1.55 -26.50 -23.43
C PRO A 186 2.80 -26.30 -24.30
N SER A 187 2.67 -25.55 -25.40
CA SER A 187 3.86 -24.99 -26.05
C SER A 187 4.32 -23.75 -25.29
N ILE A 188 5.56 -23.78 -24.81
CA ILE A 188 6.15 -22.71 -24.03
C ILE A 188 7.18 -21.99 -24.89
N SER A 189 7.13 -20.67 -24.92
CA SER A 189 8.21 -19.84 -25.46
C SER A 189 8.48 -18.66 -24.54
N LEU A 190 9.75 -18.40 -24.31
CA LEU A 190 10.25 -17.33 -23.46
C LEU A 190 11.39 -16.63 -24.19
N TRP A 191 11.38 -15.30 -24.20
CA TRP A 191 12.41 -14.47 -24.83
C TRP A 191 13.00 -13.53 -23.79
N ASP A 192 14.32 -13.44 -23.81
CA ASP A 192 15.06 -12.47 -23.01
C ASP A 192 14.89 -11.04 -23.57
N PRO A 193 15.34 -10.00 -22.84
CA PRO A 193 15.20 -8.61 -23.26
C PRO A 193 15.90 -8.26 -24.58
N ASN A 194 16.84 -9.10 -25.04
CA ASN A 194 17.54 -8.91 -26.32
C ASN A 194 16.85 -9.65 -27.48
N GLY A 195 15.71 -10.31 -27.24
CA GLY A 195 15.00 -11.12 -28.22
C GLY A 195 15.57 -12.52 -28.41
N THR A 196 16.49 -12.97 -27.54
CA THR A 196 17.03 -14.33 -27.59
C THR A 196 16.01 -15.29 -26.96
N ARG A 197 15.64 -16.33 -27.70
CA ARG A 197 14.71 -17.35 -27.21
C ARG A 197 15.41 -18.28 -26.21
N MET A 198 14.74 -18.57 -25.10
CA MET A 198 15.19 -19.53 -24.09
C MET A 198 14.69 -20.93 -24.48
N GLU A 199 15.61 -21.91 -24.57
CA GLU A 199 15.28 -23.22 -25.16
C GLU A 199 15.08 -24.37 -24.15
N SER A 200 15.37 -24.21 -22.86
CA SER A 200 15.55 -25.35 -21.96
C SER A 200 14.67 -25.34 -20.71
N PHE A 201 13.35 -25.35 -20.89
CA PHE A 201 12.46 -25.70 -19.77
C PHE A 201 12.63 -27.19 -19.43
N THR A 202 12.76 -27.48 -18.14
CA THR A 202 12.62 -28.85 -17.64
C THR A 202 11.13 -29.13 -17.50
N VAL A 203 10.62 -30.12 -18.23
CA VAL A 203 9.20 -30.47 -18.28
C VAL A 203 8.97 -31.73 -17.45
N ASP A 204 8.08 -31.64 -16.48
CA ASP A 204 7.58 -32.76 -15.69
C ASP A 204 6.10 -32.99 -16.00
N THR A 205 5.83 -34.04 -16.78
CA THR A 205 4.47 -34.38 -17.20
C THR A 205 3.66 -35.07 -16.10
N SER A 206 4.32 -35.67 -15.11
CA SER A 206 3.67 -36.34 -13.98
C SER A 206 3.09 -35.31 -13.01
N PHE A 207 3.85 -34.24 -12.72
CA PHE A 207 3.41 -33.13 -11.88
C PHE A 207 2.78 -31.98 -12.67
N LYS A 208 2.62 -32.15 -13.99
CA LYS A 208 1.99 -31.17 -14.90
C LYS A 208 2.60 -29.76 -14.78
N MET A 209 3.92 -29.70 -14.74
CA MET A 209 4.66 -28.46 -14.58
C MET A 209 5.91 -28.43 -15.45
N ALA A 210 6.32 -27.22 -15.83
CA ALA A 210 7.58 -26.97 -16.50
C ALA A 210 8.27 -25.80 -15.82
N TYR A 211 9.58 -25.89 -15.64
CA TYR A 211 10.31 -24.83 -14.97
C TYR A 211 11.66 -24.52 -15.64
N LEU A 212 12.10 -23.29 -15.46
CA LEU A 212 13.38 -22.79 -15.93
C LEU A 212 14.01 -21.91 -14.85
N SER A 213 15.23 -22.26 -14.44
CA SER A 213 16.06 -21.40 -13.59
C SER A 213 17.05 -20.63 -14.47
N ILE A 214 17.08 -19.30 -14.33
CA ILE A 214 18.08 -18.49 -15.01
C ILE A 214 19.39 -18.56 -14.21
N PRO A 215 20.51 -19.00 -14.82
CA PRO A 215 21.77 -19.09 -14.10
C PRO A 215 22.30 -17.70 -13.73
N GLY A 216 22.74 -17.54 -12.48
CA GLY A 216 23.28 -16.28 -11.97
C GLY A 216 22.22 -15.19 -11.80
N THR A 217 22.47 -14.02 -12.38
CA THR A 217 21.55 -12.88 -12.35
C THR A 217 20.93 -12.71 -13.74
N ALA A 218 19.60 -12.75 -13.80
CA ALA A 218 18.85 -12.51 -15.02
C ALA A 218 19.10 -11.10 -15.57
N LYS A 219 19.05 -10.98 -16.90
CA LYS A 219 19.21 -9.69 -17.59
C LYS A 219 18.07 -8.75 -17.20
N VAL A 220 18.45 -7.50 -16.91
CA VAL A 220 17.51 -6.40 -16.69
C VAL A 220 16.75 -6.10 -17.97
N GLY A 221 15.44 -5.89 -17.86
CA GLY A 221 14.56 -5.52 -18.96
C GLY A 221 13.27 -6.32 -19.00
N VAL A 222 12.60 -6.22 -20.15
CA VAL A 222 11.31 -6.86 -20.39
C VAL A 222 11.53 -8.26 -20.97
N TRP A 223 11.15 -9.28 -20.20
CA TRP A 223 11.09 -10.65 -20.68
C TRP A 223 9.69 -10.95 -21.19
N THR A 224 9.58 -11.62 -22.33
CA THR A 224 8.29 -11.92 -22.96
C THR A 224 8.05 -13.41 -22.93
N TYR A 225 6.83 -13.84 -22.58
CA TYR A 225 6.44 -15.25 -22.59
C TYR A 225 5.14 -15.45 -23.37
N SER A 226 5.04 -16.65 -23.96
CA SER A 226 3.87 -17.10 -24.71
C SER A 226 3.63 -18.57 -24.41
N LEU A 227 2.44 -18.89 -23.90
CA LEU A 227 1.99 -20.25 -23.60
C LEU A 227 0.81 -20.60 -24.51
N GLN A 228 0.89 -21.70 -25.24
CA GLN A 228 -0.20 -22.15 -26.11
C GLN A 228 -0.91 -23.36 -25.52
N ALA A 229 -2.24 -23.26 -25.40
CA ALA A 229 -3.09 -24.39 -25.06
C ALA A 229 -3.14 -25.42 -26.19
N LYS A 230 -3.11 -26.70 -25.82
CA LYS A 230 -3.22 -27.87 -26.68
C LYS A 230 -4.56 -28.58 -26.56
N GLN A 231 -5.40 -28.15 -25.62
CA GLN A 231 -6.74 -28.70 -25.42
C GLN A 231 -7.79 -27.60 -25.20
N ASN A 232 -9.07 -27.95 -25.35
CA ASN A 232 -10.18 -27.08 -24.97
C ASN A 232 -10.33 -27.04 -23.44
N SER A 233 -10.67 -25.87 -22.90
CA SER A 233 -10.82 -25.64 -21.46
C SER A 233 -9.57 -26.01 -20.65
N GLU A 234 -8.40 -25.69 -21.18
CA GLU A 234 -7.11 -25.93 -20.54
C GLU A 234 -6.71 -24.73 -19.68
N ILE A 235 -6.40 -25.01 -18.42
CA ILE A 235 -5.88 -24.00 -17.49
C ILE A 235 -4.37 -24.01 -17.64
N LEU A 236 -3.82 -22.84 -17.97
CA LEU A 236 -2.38 -22.60 -17.97
C LEU A 236 -2.08 -21.54 -16.91
N THR A 237 -1.00 -21.71 -16.15
CA THR A 237 -0.51 -20.67 -15.26
C THR A 237 0.99 -20.44 -15.43
N ILE A 238 1.44 -19.23 -15.11
CA ILE A 238 2.84 -18.86 -15.02
C ILE A 238 3.08 -18.09 -13.73
N THR A 239 4.18 -18.44 -13.07
CA THR A 239 4.72 -17.71 -11.92
C THR A 239 6.19 -17.43 -12.15
N VAL A 240 6.60 -16.21 -11.85
CA VAL A 240 8.00 -15.81 -11.93
C VAL A 240 8.44 -15.28 -10.57
N ASN A 241 9.39 -15.97 -9.97
CA ASN A 241 10.01 -15.57 -8.70
C ASN A 241 11.46 -15.17 -8.93
N SER A 242 11.96 -14.21 -8.15
CA SER A 242 13.34 -13.74 -8.20
C SER A 242 13.81 -13.32 -6.81
N ARG A 243 15.06 -12.93 -6.69
CA ARG A 243 15.65 -12.36 -5.47
C ARG A 243 16.40 -11.09 -5.78
N ALA A 244 16.79 -10.36 -4.74
CA ALA A 244 17.61 -9.17 -4.89
C ALA A 244 18.87 -9.47 -5.69
N ALA A 245 19.15 -8.66 -6.71
CA ALA A 245 20.32 -8.81 -7.56
C ALA A 245 21.63 -8.57 -6.80
N ASN A 246 21.58 -7.65 -5.83
CA ASN A 246 22.72 -7.26 -5.01
C ASN A 246 22.27 -7.09 -3.54
N PRO A 247 22.91 -7.76 -2.56
CA PRO A 247 22.53 -7.64 -1.15
C PRO A 247 22.72 -6.25 -0.55
N SER A 248 23.53 -5.38 -1.17
CA SER A 248 23.74 -4.01 -0.72
C SER A 248 22.72 -3.01 -1.28
N VAL A 249 21.85 -3.43 -2.20
CA VAL A 249 20.82 -2.58 -2.80
C VAL A 249 19.46 -3.19 -2.47
N PRO A 250 18.62 -2.54 -1.66
CA PRO A 250 17.32 -3.09 -1.33
C PRO A 250 16.46 -3.18 -2.60
N PRO A 251 15.76 -4.31 -2.80
CA PRO A 251 14.84 -4.46 -3.91
C PRO A 251 13.60 -3.59 -3.74
N ILE A 252 12.91 -3.31 -4.85
CA ILE A 252 11.53 -2.82 -4.79
C ILE A 252 10.65 -3.97 -4.25
N THR A 253 9.87 -3.67 -3.23
CA THR A 253 8.99 -4.59 -2.51
C THR A 253 7.55 -4.09 -2.57
N VAL A 254 6.61 -5.03 -2.57
CA VAL A 254 5.18 -4.75 -2.45
C VAL A 254 4.66 -5.59 -1.29
N ASN A 255 4.06 -4.93 -0.30
CA ASN A 255 3.38 -5.59 0.80
C ASN A 255 1.89 -5.30 0.67
N ALA A 256 1.06 -6.35 0.66
CA ALA A 256 -0.38 -6.19 0.60
C ALA A 256 -1.02 -6.66 1.91
N LYS A 257 -2.13 -6.04 2.30
CA LYS A 257 -2.96 -6.52 3.41
C LYS A 257 -4.35 -5.92 3.39
N MET A 258 -5.29 -6.61 4.02
CA MET A 258 -6.56 -6.01 4.43
C MET A 258 -6.39 -5.26 5.76
N ASN A 259 -7.31 -4.34 6.06
CA ASN A 259 -7.35 -3.67 7.37
C ASN A 259 -7.68 -4.62 8.53
N LYS A 260 -8.36 -5.73 8.25
CA LYS A 260 -8.84 -6.73 9.22
C LYS A 260 -8.86 -8.12 8.57
N ASP A 261 -8.70 -9.15 9.40
CA ASP A 261 -8.80 -10.56 8.96
C ASP A 261 -10.23 -11.10 8.98
N THR A 262 -11.15 -10.41 9.64
CA THR A 262 -12.57 -10.76 9.69
C THR A 262 -13.46 -9.54 9.49
N ASN A 263 -14.62 -9.76 8.89
CA ASN A 263 -15.61 -8.73 8.64
C ASN A 263 -17.03 -9.30 8.72
N SER A 264 -17.96 -8.49 9.23
CA SER A 264 -19.39 -8.77 9.10
C SER A 264 -20.01 -7.70 8.23
N PHE A 265 -20.67 -8.11 7.15
CA PHE A 265 -21.46 -7.20 6.34
C PHE A 265 -22.47 -6.43 7.22
N PRO A 266 -22.71 -5.13 6.96
CA PRO A 266 -22.17 -4.27 5.90
C PRO A 266 -20.93 -3.46 6.37
N SER A 267 -20.04 -3.99 7.20
CA SER A 267 -18.86 -3.21 7.58
C SER A 267 -17.90 -3.09 6.38
N PRO A 268 -17.34 -1.89 6.09
CA PRO A 268 -16.40 -1.74 4.99
C PRO A 268 -15.03 -2.33 5.34
N MET A 269 -14.35 -2.81 4.30
CA MET A 269 -12.95 -3.22 4.38
C MET A 269 -12.08 -2.29 3.53
N ILE A 270 -10.80 -2.21 3.87
CA ILE A 270 -9.82 -1.42 3.13
C ILE A 270 -8.69 -2.34 2.70
N VAL A 271 -8.35 -2.25 1.42
CA VAL A 271 -7.17 -2.89 0.84
C VAL A 271 -6.01 -1.93 0.93
N TYR A 272 -4.86 -2.39 1.41
CA TYR A 272 -3.60 -1.64 1.41
C TYR A 272 -2.55 -2.37 0.58
N ALA A 273 -1.78 -1.60 -0.19
CA ALA A 273 -0.58 -2.05 -0.88
C ALA A 273 0.53 -1.02 -0.68
N GLU A 274 1.53 -1.37 0.13
CA GLU A 274 2.69 -0.54 0.37
C GLU A 274 3.80 -0.91 -0.62
N ILE A 275 4.32 0.10 -1.33
CA ILE A 275 5.39 -0.07 -2.32
C ILE A 275 6.60 0.73 -1.91
N LEU A 276 7.66 0.01 -1.51
CA LEU A 276 8.89 0.60 -1.02
C LEU A 276 10.09 0.05 -1.78
N GLN A 277 11.14 0.87 -1.86
CA GLN A 277 12.49 0.38 -2.07
C GLN A 277 13.34 0.70 -0.84
N GLY A 278 13.61 -0.32 -0.03
CA GLY A 278 14.13 -0.13 1.32
C GLY A 278 13.10 0.64 2.15
N PHE A 279 13.41 1.89 2.49
CA PHE A 279 12.51 2.78 3.25
C PHE A 279 11.96 3.94 2.43
N VAL A 280 12.18 3.92 1.11
CA VAL A 280 11.80 5.00 0.19
C VAL A 280 10.52 4.62 -0.54
N PRO A 281 9.45 5.43 -0.45
CA PRO A 281 8.21 5.13 -1.13
C PRO A 281 8.31 5.30 -2.64
N ILE A 282 7.61 4.41 -3.34
CA ILE A 282 7.50 4.38 -4.79
C ILE A 282 6.15 4.95 -5.18
N LEU A 283 6.17 6.09 -5.87
CA LEU A 283 4.97 6.81 -6.29
C LEU A 283 4.67 6.54 -7.76
N GLY A 284 3.45 6.83 -8.21
CA GLY A 284 3.04 6.71 -9.62
C GLY A 284 2.98 5.28 -10.20
N ALA A 285 3.10 4.24 -9.35
CA ALA A 285 2.87 2.87 -9.76
C ALA A 285 1.39 2.62 -10.09
N ASN A 286 1.13 1.78 -11.10
CA ASN A 286 -0.18 1.23 -11.37
C ASN A 286 -0.39 -0.01 -10.48
N VAL A 287 -1.29 0.09 -9.50
CA VAL A 287 -1.51 -0.94 -8.48
C VAL A 287 -2.93 -1.49 -8.57
N THR A 288 -3.03 -2.79 -8.85
CA THR A 288 -4.30 -3.48 -9.00
C THR A 288 -4.43 -4.59 -7.97
N ALA A 289 -5.51 -4.58 -7.19
CA ALA A 289 -5.89 -5.64 -6.28
C ALA A 289 -6.90 -6.59 -6.94
N PHE A 290 -6.74 -7.88 -6.68
CA PHE A 290 -7.59 -8.98 -7.07
C PHE A 290 -8.07 -9.64 -5.79
N ILE A 291 -9.36 -9.55 -5.52
CA ILE A 291 -10.00 -10.14 -4.34
C ILE A 291 -10.84 -11.31 -4.83
N GLU A 292 -10.42 -12.52 -4.49
CA GLU A 292 -11.08 -13.75 -4.89
C GLU A 292 -11.95 -14.28 -3.75
N SER A 293 -13.20 -14.61 -4.06
CA SER A 293 -14.17 -15.21 -3.14
C SER A 293 -14.06 -16.74 -3.09
N ASN A 294 -14.74 -17.37 -2.14
CA ASN A 294 -14.82 -18.83 -2.00
C ASN A 294 -15.16 -19.58 -3.30
N SER A 295 -16.02 -19.02 -4.14
CA SER A 295 -16.46 -19.56 -5.42
C SER A 295 -15.45 -19.37 -6.56
N GLY A 296 -14.32 -18.70 -6.31
CA GLY A 296 -13.33 -18.34 -7.32
C GLY A 296 -13.66 -17.06 -8.10
N LYS A 297 -14.80 -16.41 -7.81
CA LYS A 297 -15.15 -15.11 -8.41
C LYS A 297 -14.17 -14.05 -7.91
N THR A 298 -13.53 -13.34 -8.84
CA THR A 298 -12.55 -12.30 -8.55
C THR A 298 -13.13 -10.90 -8.82
N GLU A 299 -13.05 -10.03 -7.82
CA GLU A 299 -13.28 -8.59 -7.95
C GLU A 299 -11.95 -7.86 -8.12
N VAL A 300 -11.93 -6.86 -9.01
CA VAL A 300 -10.70 -6.13 -9.37
C VAL A 300 -10.82 -4.67 -8.99
N LEU A 301 -9.84 -4.16 -8.24
CA LEU A 301 -9.81 -2.79 -7.74
C LEU A 301 -8.49 -2.12 -8.12
N GLN A 302 -8.57 -0.90 -8.63
CA GLN A 302 -7.40 -0.05 -8.77
C GLN A 302 -7.14 0.66 -7.45
N LEU A 303 -5.95 0.50 -6.86
CA LEU A 303 -5.53 1.19 -5.64
C LEU A 303 -4.80 2.49 -5.98
N LEU A 304 -4.93 3.50 -5.12
CA LEU A 304 -4.41 4.86 -5.34
C LEU A 304 -3.68 5.38 -4.10
N ASP A 305 -2.65 6.18 -4.33
CA ASP A 305 -1.88 6.95 -3.33
C ASP A 305 -2.12 8.44 -3.61
N ASN A 306 -3.35 8.89 -3.39
CA ASN A 306 -3.86 10.22 -3.75
C ASN A 306 -4.31 11.08 -2.56
N GLY A 307 -4.31 10.52 -1.34
CA GLY A 307 -4.77 11.14 -0.09
C GLY A 307 -6.27 11.33 0.00
N ALA A 308 -7.06 10.54 -0.71
CA ALA A 308 -8.51 10.62 -0.68
C ALA A 308 -9.17 9.24 -0.45
N GLY A 309 -10.40 9.25 0.06
CA GLY A 309 -11.16 8.02 0.28
C GLY A 309 -10.53 7.12 1.35
N ALA A 310 -10.19 5.88 0.99
CA ALA A 310 -9.46 4.99 1.88
C ALA A 310 -8.01 5.44 2.13
N ASP A 311 -7.45 6.21 1.20
CA ASP A 311 -6.08 6.68 1.30
C ASP A 311 -5.99 7.93 2.16
N SER A 312 -5.26 7.82 3.27
CA SER A 312 -5.20 8.88 4.27
C SER A 312 -4.09 9.90 3.98
N PHE A 313 -3.05 9.51 3.24
CA PHE A 313 -1.87 10.36 3.03
C PHE A 313 -1.37 10.26 1.61
N LYS A 314 -1.53 11.36 0.87
CA LYS A 314 -1.04 11.48 -0.50
C LYS A 314 0.49 11.33 -0.58
N ASN A 315 0.94 10.53 -1.53
CA ASN A 315 2.32 10.30 -1.91
C ASN A 315 3.21 9.71 -0.79
N ASP A 316 2.67 8.78 0.01
CA ASP A 316 3.43 8.09 1.07
C ASP A 316 3.88 6.68 0.67
N GLY A 317 3.54 6.22 -0.55
CA GLY A 317 3.85 4.88 -1.06
C GLY A 317 2.86 3.80 -0.63
N VAL A 318 1.79 4.16 0.09
CA VAL A 318 0.69 3.27 0.46
C VAL A 318 -0.49 3.53 -0.46
N TYR A 319 -0.77 2.57 -1.32
CA TYR A 319 -1.92 2.60 -2.19
C TYR A 319 -3.10 1.92 -1.51
N SER A 320 -4.26 2.54 -1.49
CA SER A 320 -5.43 1.94 -0.83
C SER A 320 -6.75 2.23 -1.52
N ARG A 321 -7.77 1.44 -1.14
CA ARG A 321 -9.14 1.58 -1.62
C ARG A 321 -10.14 0.85 -0.71
N TYR A 322 -11.38 1.33 -0.64
CA TYR A 322 -12.45 0.56 0.00
C TYR A 322 -12.86 -0.64 -0.84
N PHE A 323 -13.23 -1.72 -0.14
CA PHE A 323 -13.88 -2.88 -0.72
C PHE A 323 -15.26 -3.08 -0.08
N THR A 324 -16.31 -2.99 -0.89
CA THR A 324 -17.71 -3.15 -0.50
C THR A 324 -18.46 -4.23 -1.30
N ALA A 325 -17.85 -4.73 -2.38
CA ALA A 325 -18.46 -5.67 -3.33
C ALA A 325 -18.37 -7.14 -2.87
N TYR A 326 -18.89 -7.43 -1.67
CA TYR A 326 -18.95 -8.80 -1.14
C TYR A 326 -19.95 -9.64 -1.94
N SER A 327 -19.49 -10.76 -2.51
CA SER A 327 -20.30 -11.67 -3.31
C SER A 327 -21.02 -12.75 -2.50
N GLU A 328 -20.42 -13.21 -1.39
CA GLU A 328 -20.89 -14.36 -0.62
C GLU A 328 -20.27 -14.40 0.78
N ASN A 329 -20.77 -15.32 1.62
CA ASN A 329 -20.16 -15.59 2.92
C ASN A 329 -18.93 -16.49 2.79
N GLY A 330 -17.97 -16.27 3.68
CA GLY A 330 -16.80 -17.10 3.91
C GLY A 330 -15.50 -16.43 3.50
N ARG A 331 -14.53 -17.18 3.00
CA ARG A 331 -13.15 -16.74 2.89
C ARG A 331 -12.89 -16.05 1.55
N TYR A 332 -12.04 -15.04 1.63
CA TYR A 332 -11.55 -14.29 0.50
C TYR A 332 -10.03 -14.27 0.52
N SER A 333 -9.40 -14.31 -0.65
CA SER A 333 -7.96 -14.13 -0.81
C SER A 333 -7.68 -12.78 -1.46
N LEU A 334 -6.56 -12.14 -1.08
CA LEU A 334 -6.09 -10.90 -1.69
C LEU A 334 -4.79 -11.16 -2.45
N LYS A 335 -4.74 -10.73 -3.70
CA LYS A 335 -3.53 -10.59 -4.50
C LYS A 335 -3.41 -9.17 -5.03
N VAL A 336 -2.23 -8.59 -4.94
CA VAL A 336 -1.93 -7.26 -5.51
C VAL A 336 -0.85 -7.40 -6.56
N ARG A 337 -1.03 -6.71 -7.68
CA ARG A 337 -0.04 -6.52 -8.73
C ARG A 337 0.31 -5.04 -8.82
N ALA A 338 1.60 -4.72 -8.74
CA ALA A 338 2.11 -3.38 -8.96
C ALA A 338 3.00 -3.34 -10.20
N HIS A 339 2.78 -2.33 -11.04
CA HIS A 339 3.56 -2.07 -12.23
C HIS A 339 4.01 -0.60 -12.28
N GLY A 340 5.31 -0.37 -12.22
CA GLY A 340 5.92 0.92 -12.52
C GLY A 340 6.28 0.99 -14.00
N GLY A 341 5.70 1.93 -14.75
CA GLY A 341 6.10 2.20 -16.14
C GLY A 341 7.32 3.12 -16.21
N THR A 342 8.02 3.12 -17.35
CA THR A 342 9.18 3.99 -17.60
C THR A 342 8.79 5.46 -17.36
N ASN A 343 9.46 6.12 -16.42
CA ASN A 343 9.18 7.51 -16.01
C ASN A 343 7.78 7.77 -15.42
N ALA A 344 6.95 6.75 -15.22
CA ALA A 344 5.66 6.88 -14.55
C ALA A 344 5.81 6.73 -13.03
N ALA A 345 6.68 5.81 -12.61
CA ALA A 345 7.01 5.63 -11.20
C ALA A 345 8.24 6.45 -10.79
N THR A 346 8.20 7.04 -9.60
CA THR A 346 9.31 7.83 -9.05
C THR A 346 9.67 7.38 -7.63
N ARG A 347 10.96 7.46 -7.29
CA ARG A 347 11.38 7.35 -5.89
C ARG A 347 11.21 8.70 -5.24
N SER A 348 10.47 8.73 -4.15
CA SER A 348 10.30 9.93 -3.35
C SER A 348 11.38 9.98 -2.28
N LEU A 349 12.47 10.71 -2.51
CA LEU A 349 13.51 10.96 -1.49
C LEU A 349 13.02 11.90 -0.36
N ARG A 350 11.72 12.19 -0.31
CA ARG A 350 11.07 12.93 0.76
C ARG A 350 11.37 12.24 2.08
N ARG A 351 11.93 12.97 3.04
CA ARG A 351 11.87 12.52 4.45
C ARG A 351 10.39 12.47 4.84
N PRO A 352 9.89 11.41 5.49
CA PRO A 352 8.53 11.42 5.99
C PRO A 352 8.37 12.66 6.87
N LEU A 353 7.30 13.42 6.64
CA LEU A 353 6.96 14.56 7.48
C LEU A 353 7.05 14.11 8.94
N ASN A 354 7.89 14.78 9.74
CA ASN A 354 7.79 14.67 11.18
C ASN A 354 6.31 14.92 11.54
N ARG A 355 5.66 13.97 12.23
CA ARG A 355 4.24 14.01 12.62
C ARG A 355 3.88 15.17 13.59
N ALA A 356 4.80 16.12 13.81
CA ALA A 356 4.58 17.27 14.66
C ALA A 356 3.76 18.33 13.92
N ALA A 357 2.76 18.91 14.61
CA ALA A 357 2.00 20.04 14.09
C ALA A 357 2.96 21.20 13.77
N TYR A 358 2.88 21.74 12.54
CA TYR A 358 3.61 22.94 12.18
C TYR A 358 2.97 24.12 12.91
N ILE A 359 3.73 24.77 13.79
CA ILE A 359 3.30 25.96 14.51
C ILE A 359 3.77 27.18 13.70
N PRO A 360 2.86 27.96 13.09
CA PRO A 360 3.21 29.03 12.16
C PRO A 360 3.92 30.23 12.82
N GLY A 361 3.98 30.30 14.15
CA GLY A 361 4.71 31.33 14.89
C GLY A 361 4.35 31.31 16.37
N TRP A 362 4.98 32.19 17.16
CA TRP A 362 4.63 32.42 18.57
C TRP A 362 4.56 33.92 18.87
N VAL A 363 3.90 34.24 19.98
CA VAL A 363 3.78 35.63 20.46
C VAL A 363 4.91 35.91 21.44
N GLU A 364 5.77 36.87 21.13
CA GLU A 364 6.85 37.27 22.03
C GLU A 364 6.34 38.30 23.04
N ILE A 365 6.15 37.87 24.29
CA ILE A 365 5.55 38.69 25.36
C ILE A 365 6.46 39.86 25.76
N SER A 366 7.78 39.75 25.53
CA SER A 366 8.78 40.78 25.81
C SER A 366 8.74 41.98 24.85
N ASN A 367 8.04 41.90 23.72
CA ASN A 367 8.09 42.91 22.66
C ASN A 367 6.69 43.35 22.18
N ALA A 368 5.86 43.76 23.14
CA ALA A 368 4.53 44.35 22.90
C ALA A 368 3.56 43.50 22.06
N GLY A 369 3.69 42.16 22.09
CA GLY A 369 2.77 41.26 21.40
C GLY A 369 3.01 41.11 19.90
N LYS A 370 4.22 41.43 19.41
CA LYS A 370 4.61 41.17 18.02
C LYS A 370 4.61 39.65 17.75
N ILE A 371 3.96 39.25 16.67
CA ILE A 371 3.95 37.85 16.20
C ILE A 371 5.23 37.60 15.41
N GLU A 372 6.07 36.69 15.88
CA GLU A 372 7.19 36.18 15.08
C GLU A 372 6.74 34.92 14.34
N GLY A 373 6.72 35.01 13.01
CA GLY A 373 6.38 33.89 12.14
C GLY A 373 7.57 32.94 12.02
N ASN A 374 7.30 31.64 12.13
CA ASN A 374 8.24 30.66 11.61
C ASN A 374 8.32 30.83 10.08
N PRO A 375 9.49 30.61 9.46
CA PRO A 375 9.61 30.59 8.01
C PRO A 375 8.56 29.64 7.43
N SER A 376 7.92 30.05 6.33
CA SER A 376 6.88 29.26 5.67
C SER A 376 7.31 27.81 5.58
N ARG A 377 6.35 26.90 5.81
CA ARG A 377 6.59 25.47 5.56
C ARG A 377 7.24 25.39 4.18
N PRO A 378 8.45 24.82 4.05
CA PRO A 378 9.12 24.74 2.76
C PRO A 378 8.14 24.16 1.75
N GLU A 379 7.83 24.92 0.69
CA GLU A 379 7.07 24.39 -0.41
C GLU A 379 7.84 23.22 -1.02
N ILE A 380 7.10 22.18 -1.34
CA ILE A 380 7.65 20.90 -1.78
C ILE A 380 8.14 21.10 -3.21
N ASP A 381 9.44 21.30 -3.39
CA ASP A 381 10.03 21.23 -4.72
C ASP A 381 9.79 19.84 -5.32
N ALA A 382 9.13 19.80 -6.47
CA ALA A 382 8.92 18.61 -7.28
C ALA A 382 10.25 17.95 -7.74
N ASP A 383 11.37 18.66 -7.61
CA ASP A 383 12.73 18.28 -8.03
C ASP A 383 13.41 17.17 -7.19
N THR A 384 12.70 16.56 -6.24
CA THR A 384 13.24 15.46 -5.40
C THR A 384 12.79 14.05 -5.82
N GLN A 385 12.00 13.95 -6.90
CA GLN A 385 11.53 12.69 -7.45
C GLN A 385 12.46 12.18 -8.56
N THR A 386 13.14 11.04 -8.34
CA THR A 386 13.97 10.44 -9.39
C THR A 386 13.15 9.41 -10.17
N PRO A 387 13.05 9.52 -11.50
CA PRO A 387 12.41 8.51 -12.34
C PRO A 387 12.99 7.12 -12.09
N LEU A 388 12.10 6.12 -12.00
CA LEU A 388 12.46 4.72 -11.89
C LEU A 388 12.51 4.07 -13.26
N GLU A 389 13.36 3.05 -13.36
CA GLU A 389 13.18 2.02 -14.38
C GLU A 389 11.87 1.27 -14.14
N SER A 390 11.34 0.65 -15.20
CA SER A 390 10.10 -0.11 -15.07
C SER A 390 10.28 -1.31 -14.15
N PHE A 391 9.23 -1.67 -13.41
CA PHE A 391 9.23 -2.85 -12.55
C PHE A 391 7.86 -3.54 -12.54
N SER A 392 7.84 -4.82 -12.21
CA SER A 392 6.62 -5.59 -11.90
C SER A 392 6.82 -6.35 -10.61
N ARG A 393 5.84 -6.31 -9.72
CA ARG A 393 5.80 -7.06 -8.47
C ARG A 393 4.39 -7.59 -8.24
N THR A 394 4.31 -8.79 -7.68
CA THR A 394 3.07 -9.39 -7.19
C THR A 394 3.26 -9.73 -5.72
N ALA A 395 2.22 -9.51 -4.92
CA ALA A 395 2.20 -9.88 -3.51
C ALA A 395 0.85 -10.48 -3.14
N SER A 396 0.84 -11.49 -2.27
CA SER A 396 -0.38 -11.89 -1.58
C SER A 396 -0.62 -10.97 -0.39
N GLY A 397 -1.88 -10.61 -0.17
CA GLY A 397 -2.31 -9.83 0.99
C GLY A 397 -3.02 -10.67 2.05
N GLY A 398 -2.79 -11.98 2.05
CA GLY A 398 -3.41 -12.90 3.00
C GLY A 398 -4.85 -13.28 2.63
N ALA A 399 -5.54 -13.84 3.61
CA ALA A 399 -6.95 -14.20 3.51
C ALA A 399 -7.76 -13.61 4.67
N PHE A 400 -9.01 -13.26 4.37
CA PHE A 400 -9.96 -12.72 5.34
C PHE A 400 -11.31 -13.44 5.25
N VAL A 401 -12.11 -13.38 6.32
CA VAL A 401 -13.41 -14.04 6.40
C VAL A 401 -14.53 -13.02 6.51
N VAL A 402 -15.56 -13.16 5.65
CA VAL A 402 -16.74 -12.29 5.63
C VAL A 402 -17.97 -13.09 6.06
N SER A 403 -18.79 -12.52 6.94
CA SER A 403 -20.06 -13.10 7.40
C SER A 403 -21.26 -12.16 7.17
N ASN A 404 -22.47 -12.71 7.25
CA ASN A 404 -23.75 -12.01 7.13
C ASN A 404 -23.99 -11.29 5.79
N VAL A 405 -23.33 -11.73 4.71
CA VAL A 405 -23.66 -11.29 3.35
C VAL A 405 -25.06 -11.79 3.01
N SER A 406 -25.95 -10.86 2.67
CA SER A 406 -27.33 -11.15 2.29
C SER A 406 -27.40 -11.60 0.83
N ASN A 407 -28.17 -12.66 0.59
CA ASN A 407 -28.50 -13.10 -0.78
C ASN A 407 -29.67 -12.31 -1.39
N LEU A 408 -30.31 -11.43 -0.60
CA LEU A 408 -31.40 -10.56 -1.02
C LEU A 408 -30.87 -9.16 -1.32
N PRO A 409 -31.47 -8.44 -2.29
CA PRO A 409 -31.16 -7.03 -2.52
C PRO A 409 -31.43 -6.23 -1.24
N LEU A 410 -30.40 -5.60 -0.70
CA LEU A 410 -30.52 -4.69 0.42
C LEU A 410 -30.57 -3.25 -0.09
N PRO A 411 -31.20 -2.33 0.67
CA PRO A 411 -30.96 -0.92 0.42
C PRO A 411 -29.47 -0.63 0.57
N ASP A 412 -29.03 0.40 -0.11
CA ASP A 412 -27.68 0.94 0.05
C ASP A 412 -27.46 1.40 1.49
N LEU A 413 -26.26 1.12 2.01
CA LEU A 413 -25.86 1.40 3.39
C LEU A 413 -24.56 2.19 3.45
N TYR A 414 -23.95 2.51 2.31
CA TYR A 414 -22.62 3.07 2.23
C TYR A 414 -22.69 4.51 1.70
N PRO A 415 -22.57 5.53 2.55
CA PRO A 415 -22.50 6.90 2.07
C PRO A 415 -21.17 7.16 1.32
N PRO A 416 -21.10 8.25 0.54
CA PRO A 416 -19.85 8.71 -0.06
C PRO A 416 -18.78 9.02 1.00
N SER A 417 -17.51 8.89 0.63
CA SER A 417 -16.38 9.22 1.50
C SER A 417 -16.38 10.70 1.89
N GLN A 418 -15.83 10.99 3.07
CA GLN A 418 -15.54 12.36 3.46
C GLN A 418 -14.47 12.95 2.53
N ILE A 419 -14.73 14.13 1.95
CA ILE A 419 -13.73 14.90 1.22
C ILE A 419 -12.74 15.50 2.23
N THR A 420 -11.45 15.27 2.05
CA THR A 420 -10.41 15.73 3.00
C THR A 420 -9.38 16.67 2.39
N ASP A 421 -9.45 16.86 1.07
CA ASP A 421 -8.53 17.65 0.25
C ASP A 421 -9.24 18.84 -0.42
N LEU A 422 -10.35 19.32 0.16
CA LEU A 422 -11.03 20.50 -0.36
C LEU A 422 -10.12 21.72 -0.26
N GLU A 423 -9.85 22.32 -1.41
CA GLU A 423 -9.10 23.57 -1.56
C GLU A 423 -10.00 24.63 -2.18
N ALA A 424 -9.74 25.88 -1.82
CA ALA A 424 -10.47 27.03 -2.34
C ALA A 424 -9.48 28.16 -2.65
N THR A 425 -9.59 28.71 -3.85
CA THR A 425 -8.77 29.83 -4.31
C THR A 425 -9.69 30.92 -4.84
N ARG A 426 -9.22 32.18 -4.74
CA ARG A 426 -9.94 33.33 -5.28
C ARG A 426 -9.38 33.66 -6.65
N ASP A 427 -10.26 33.76 -7.65
CA ASP A 427 -9.94 34.22 -9.00
C ASP A 427 -10.85 35.40 -9.35
N GLY A 428 -10.34 36.61 -9.15
CA GLY A 428 -11.11 37.86 -9.27
C GLY A 428 -12.29 37.91 -8.29
N ASP A 429 -13.50 37.90 -8.83
CA ASP A 429 -14.76 37.88 -8.08
C ASP A 429 -15.28 36.46 -7.80
N ASN A 430 -14.66 35.44 -8.41
CA ASN A 430 -15.08 34.05 -8.24
C ASN A 430 -14.22 33.33 -7.20
N ILE A 431 -14.84 32.35 -6.55
CA ILE A 431 -14.15 31.35 -5.74
C ILE A 431 -14.12 30.06 -6.54
N SER A 432 -12.92 29.55 -6.79
CA SER A 432 -12.66 28.28 -7.46
C SER A 432 -12.30 27.23 -6.42
N LEU A 433 -13.07 26.14 -6.40
CA LEU A 433 -12.92 25.00 -5.51
C LEU A 433 -12.31 23.82 -6.27
N THR A 434 -11.44 23.09 -5.60
CA THR A 434 -10.83 21.85 -6.11
C THR A 434 -10.83 20.78 -5.03
N TRP A 435 -11.17 19.54 -5.39
CA TRP A 435 -11.18 18.40 -4.47
C TRP A 435 -11.15 17.08 -5.24
N THR A 436 -10.93 15.96 -4.55
CA THR A 436 -11.06 14.63 -5.15
C THR A 436 -12.50 14.11 -5.00
N ALA A 437 -13.13 13.74 -6.13
CA ALA A 437 -14.50 13.18 -6.15
C ALA A 437 -14.63 11.94 -5.25
N PRO A 438 -15.58 11.90 -4.31
CA PRO A 438 -15.97 10.67 -3.64
C PRO A 438 -16.83 9.80 -4.55
N GLY A 439 -17.08 8.56 -4.12
CA GLY A 439 -17.95 7.62 -4.80
C GLY A 439 -19.43 7.74 -4.43
N ASP A 440 -20.18 6.75 -4.89
CA ASP A 440 -21.53 6.44 -4.41
C ASP A 440 -21.36 5.76 -3.04
N ASP A 441 -20.63 4.64 -3.03
CA ASP A 441 -20.23 3.90 -1.84
C ASP A 441 -18.77 4.21 -1.51
N PHE A 442 -18.53 5.08 -0.52
CA PHE A 442 -17.18 5.53 -0.15
C PHE A 442 -16.38 6.15 -1.32
N ASP A 443 -15.41 5.41 -1.89
CA ASP A 443 -14.53 5.80 -3.01
C ASP A 443 -14.76 4.93 -4.27
N VAL A 444 -15.96 4.34 -4.37
CA VAL A 444 -16.40 3.48 -5.47
C VAL A 444 -17.68 4.04 -6.10
N GLY A 445 -17.74 4.05 -7.44
CA GLY A 445 -18.86 4.60 -8.19
C GLY A 445 -18.82 6.12 -8.26
N LYS A 446 -19.99 6.75 -8.24
CA LYS A 446 -20.16 8.19 -8.47
C LYS A 446 -21.25 8.75 -7.57
N ALA A 447 -20.92 9.82 -6.84
CA ALA A 447 -21.90 10.56 -6.06
C ALA A 447 -23.00 11.17 -6.95
N GLN A 448 -24.20 11.33 -6.41
CA GLN A 448 -25.35 11.90 -7.12
C GLN A 448 -25.27 13.43 -7.19
N GLN A 449 -24.85 14.09 -6.11
CA GLN A 449 -24.75 15.55 -6.04
C GLN A 449 -23.84 16.03 -4.90
N TYR A 450 -23.48 17.32 -4.95
CA TYR A 450 -22.77 18.01 -3.87
C TYR A 450 -23.64 19.10 -3.24
N ILE A 451 -23.59 19.18 -1.92
CA ILE A 451 -24.14 20.28 -1.11
C ILE A 451 -22.94 21.11 -0.66
N ILE A 452 -22.78 22.29 -1.25
CA ILE A 452 -21.70 23.24 -0.92
C ILE A 452 -22.30 24.36 -0.08
N ARG A 453 -21.70 24.64 1.07
CA ARG A 453 -22.13 25.72 1.96
C ARG A 453 -20.98 26.63 2.38
N ILE A 454 -21.32 27.88 2.64
CA ILE A 454 -20.38 28.93 3.01
C ILE A 454 -20.82 29.66 4.28
N SER A 455 -19.86 30.13 5.07
CA SER A 455 -20.10 31.01 6.23
C SER A 455 -18.91 31.93 6.49
N GLY A 456 -19.15 33.06 7.16
CA GLY A 456 -18.09 33.88 7.75
C GLY A 456 -17.52 33.31 9.07
N SER A 457 -18.13 32.25 9.61
CA SER A 457 -17.73 31.57 10.85
C SER A 457 -17.42 30.10 10.58
N LEU A 458 -16.20 29.68 10.93
CA LEU A 458 -15.77 28.28 10.86
C LEU A 458 -16.66 27.38 11.74
N LEU A 459 -17.11 27.88 12.88
CA LEU A 459 -17.93 27.12 13.82
C LEU A 459 -19.31 26.79 13.23
N ASP A 460 -19.86 27.67 12.40
CA ASP A 460 -21.17 27.44 11.78
C ASP A 460 -21.10 26.25 10.83
N LEU A 461 -20.05 26.16 10.00
CA LEU A 461 -19.88 25.03 9.09
C LEU A 461 -19.51 23.72 9.81
N ARG A 462 -18.81 23.80 10.94
CA ARG A 462 -18.43 22.62 11.72
C ARG A 462 -19.61 22.04 12.51
N ASP A 463 -20.36 22.90 13.18
CA ASP A 463 -21.36 22.49 14.18
C ASP A 463 -22.80 22.55 13.64
N ASN A 464 -23.09 23.45 12.69
CA ASN A 464 -24.43 23.72 12.15
C ASN A 464 -24.42 23.79 10.62
N PHE A 465 -23.76 22.81 9.97
CA PHE A 465 -23.62 22.79 8.51
C PHE A 465 -24.96 23.00 7.81
N ASP A 466 -26.06 22.43 8.32
CA ASP A 466 -27.38 22.54 7.70
C ASP A 466 -28.01 23.92 7.65
N ASP A 467 -27.58 24.82 8.52
CA ASP A 467 -28.12 26.18 8.61
C ASP A 467 -27.30 27.20 7.81
N ALA A 468 -26.10 26.82 7.34
CA ALA A 468 -25.22 27.70 6.59
C ALA A 468 -25.72 27.97 5.15
N LEU A 469 -25.26 29.08 4.57
CA LEU A 469 -25.70 29.53 3.26
C LEU A 469 -25.29 28.53 2.18
N GLN A 470 -26.27 27.96 1.48
CA GLN A 470 -26.04 27.00 0.40
C GLN A 470 -25.75 27.69 -0.93
N VAL A 471 -24.69 27.23 -1.59
CA VAL A 471 -24.32 27.64 -2.94
C VAL A 471 -25.17 26.86 -3.95
N ASN A 472 -25.58 27.53 -5.03
CA ASN A 472 -26.29 26.85 -6.11
C ASN A 472 -25.35 25.89 -6.86
N THR A 473 -25.58 24.59 -6.71
CA THR A 473 -24.80 23.51 -7.35
C THR A 473 -25.54 22.82 -8.50
N THR A 474 -26.60 23.43 -9.06
CA THR A 474 -27.44 22.77 -10.09
C THR A 474 -26.64 22.37 -11.35
N ASP A 475 -25.62 23.13 -11.71
CA ASP A 475 -24.77 22.87 -12.88
C ASP A 475 -23.55 21.99 -12.57
N LEU A 476 -23.33 21.63 -11.29
CA LEU A 476 -22.23 20.78 -10.86
C LEU A 476 -22.62 19.30 -11.00
N LEU A 477 -22.08 18.66 -12.03
CA LEU A 477 -22.25 17.23 -12.27
C LEU A 477 -21.07 16.47 -11.66
N PRO A 478 -21.27 15.64 -10.62
CA PRO A 478 -20.18 14.86 -10.05
C PRO A 478 -19.50 13.96 -11.09
N LYS A 479 -18.19 13.79 -10.97
CA LYS A 479 -17.38 12.84 -11.75
C LYS A 479 -17.32 11.48 -11.05
N GLU A 480 -16.70 10.51 -11.71
CA GLU A 480 -16.40 9.21 -11.10
C GLU A 480 -15.44 9.39 -9.92
N ALA A 481 -15.56 8.54 -8.90
CA ALA A 481 -14.72 8.58 -7.72
C ALA A 481 -13.22 8.63 -8.08
N ASN A 482 -12.47 9.38 -7.28
CA ASN A 482 -11.03 9.61 -7.42
C ASN A 482 -10.62 10.49 -8.61
N SER A 483 -11.59 11.08 -9.33
CA SER A 483 -11.32 12.13 -10.32
C SER A 483 -11.15 13.47 -9.62
N GLU A 484 -10.32 14.36 -10.18
CA GLU A 484 -10.27 15.75 -9.73
C GLU A 484 -11.56 16.49 -10.12
N GLU A 485 -12.15 17.16 -9.14
CA GLU A 485 -13.33 18.01 -9.27
C GLU A 485 -12.94 19.48 -9.22
N THR A 486 -13.66 20.29 -9.98
CA THR A 486 -13.45 21.72 -10.06
C THR A 486 -14.79 22.42 -10.12
N PHE A 487 -15.02 23.42 -9.27
CA PHE A 487 -16.25 24.21 -9.32
C PHE A 487 -15.99 25.67 -8.98
N ALA A 488 -16.52 26.59 -9.77
CA ALA A 488 -16.39 28.02 -9.55
C ALA A 488 -17.75 28.66 -9.32
N PHE A 489 -17.83 29.56 -8.34
CA PHE A 489 -19.03 30.33 -8.06
C PHE A 489 -18.69 31.74 -7.59
N THR A 490 -19.61 32.67 -7.79
CA THR A 490 -19.51 34.03 -7.24
C THR A 490 -20.19 34.03 -5.87
N PRO A 491 -19.47 34.28 -4.76
CA PRO A 491 -20.12 34.51 -3.48
C PRO A 491 -21.04 35.73 -3.61
N GLY A 492 -22.32 35.58 -3.28
CA GLY A 492 -23.29 36.69 -3.34
C GLY A 492 -22.92 37.84 -2.39
N HIS A 493 -23.82 38.81 -2.18
CA HIS A 493 -23.63 39.87 -1.18
C HIS A 493 -23.61 39.29 0.25
N ILE A 494 -22.46 38.80 0.68
CA ILE A 494 -22.17 38.53 2.09
C ILE A 494 -22.11 39.91 2.73
N SER A 495 -23.01 40.18 3.68
CA SER A 495 -23.13 41.51 4.30
C SER A 495 -21.76 41.98 4.76
N GLU A 496 -21.25 43.03 4.10
CA GLU A 496 -19.86 43.56 4.15
C GLU A 496 -19.44 44.09 5.54
N GLY A 497 -20.15 43.74 6.60
CA GLY A 497 -19.98 44.33 7.91
C GLY A 497 -18.70 43.92 8.65
N ASN A 498 -18.23 42.67 8.55
CA ASN A 498 -17.14 42.17 9.43
C ASN A 498 -16.36 40.91 8.95
N ALA A 499 -16.69 40.27 7.83
CA ALA A 499 -16.05 39.01 7.44
C ALA A 499 -14.79 39.26 6.59
N THR A 500 -13.60 39.03 7.16
CA THR A 500 -12.32 39.06 6.43
C THR A 500 -12.06 37.77 5.64
N HIS A 501 -12.75 36.68 6.00
CA HIS A 501 -12.62 35.36 5.40
C HIS A 501 -13.99 34.75 5.12
N ILE A 502 -14.06 33.92 4.10
CA ILE A 502 -15.15 32.97 3.85
C ILE A 502 -14.61 31.58 4.12
N PHE A 503 -15.38 30.80 4.88
CA PHE A 503 -15.18 29.38 5.04
C PHE A 503 -16.13 28.63 4.09
N ILE A 504 -15.66 27.53 3.52
CA ILE A 504 -16.42 26.67 2.59
C ILE A 504 -16.30 25.22 3.04
N ALA A 505 -17.40 24.47 2.99
CA ALA A 505 -17.42 23.04 3.21
C ALA A 505 -18.40 22.33 2.27
N ILE A 506 -18.15 21.05 2.02
CA ILE A 506 -18.91 20.22 1.08
C ILE A 506 -19.42 18.96 1.79
N GLN A 507 -20.64 18.55 1.46
CA GLN A 507 -21.13 17.17 1.63
C GLN A 507 -21.48 16.58 0.26
N SER A 508 -21.23 15.29 0.10
CA SER A 508 -21.66 14.52 -1.06
C SER A 508 -22.86 13.67 -0.70
N VAL A 509 -23.77 13.50 -1.65
CA VAL A 509 -24.97 12.67 -1.48
C VAL A 509 -24.98 11.62 -2.58
N ASP A 510 -25.22 10.36 -2.20
CA ASP A 510 -25.32 9.23 -3.13
C ASP A 510 -26.72 9.13 -3.78
N LYS A 511 -26.90 8.13 -4.66
CA LYS A 511 -28.18 7.86 -5.33
C LYS A 511 -29.30 7.44 -4.36
N SER A 512 -28.93 7.01 -3.17
CA SER A 512 -29.79 6.48 -2.11
C SER A 512 -30.15 7.55 -1.06
N ASN A 513 -29.69 8.79 -1.26
CA ASN A 513 -29.80 9.93 -0.36
C ASN A 513 -29.06 9.78 0.98
N LEU A 514 -28.00 8.97 1.05
CA LEU A 514 -27.07 9.01 2.17
C LEU A 514 -26.04 10.12 1.92
N ALA A 515 -25.81 10.93 2.95
CA ALA A 515 -24.85 12.02 2.92
C ALA A 515 -23.51 11.58 3.53
N SER A 516 -22.42 12.04 2.94
CA SER A 516 -21.08 11.95 3.53
C SER A 516 -20.99 12.76 4.82
N LYS A 517 -19.91 12.54 5.58
CA LYS A 517 -19.49 13.55 6.57
C LYS A 517 -19.13 14.85 5.86
N VAL A 518 -19.23 15.97 6.58
CA VAL A 518 -18.77 17.29 6.11
C VAL A 518 -17.27 17.21 5.81
N SER A 519 -16.85 17.83 4.71
CA SER A 519 -15.44 17.89 4.30
C SER A 519 -14.53 18.57 5.32
N ASN A 520 -13.22 18.59 5.07
CA ASN A 520 -12.38 19.63 5.63
C ASN A 520 -12.92 21.02 5.23
N ILE A 521 -12.71 22.02 6.09
CA ILE A 521 -13.21 23.38 5.85
C ILE A 521 -12.11 24.19 5.14
N ALA A 522 -12.37 24.60 3.90
CA ALA A 522 -11.50 25.50 3.15
C ALA A 522 -11.76 26.95 3.55
N GLN A 523 -10.75 27.82 3.39
CA GLN A 523 -10.86 29.24 3.73
C GLN A 523 -10.32 30.12 2.61
N VAL A 524 -10.98 31.24 2.35
CA VAL A 524 -10.56 32.24 1.37
C VAL A 524 -10.63 33.62 1.99
N ALA A 525 -9.57 34.42 1.88
CA ALA A 525 -9.57 35.81 2.32
C ALA A 525 -10.35 36.68 1.31
N LEU A 526 -11.27 37.51 1.82
CA LEU A 526 -12.04 38.46 1.03
C LEU A 526 -11.28 39.76 0.77
N PHE A 527 -10.44 40.15 1.73
CA PHE A 527 -9.57 41.31 1.66
C PHE A 527 -8.17 40.93 2.10
N ILE A 528 -7.19 41.16 1.23
CA ILE A 528 -5.79 41.24 1.63
C ILE A 528 -5.54 42.73 1.88
N PRO A 529 -5.32 43.19 3.12
CA PRO A 529 -4.92 44.57 3.31
C PRO A 529 -3.63 44.81 2.52
N GLU A 530 -3.65 45.75 1.58
CA GLU A 530 -2.41 46.24 0.97
C GLU A 530 -1.53 46.74 2.12
N ALA A 531 -0.30 46.23 2.20
CA ALA A 531 0.68 46.78 3.11
C ALA A 531 0.81 48.27 2.78
N ASP A 532 0.50 49.14 3.74
CA ASP A 532 0.66 50.58 3.59
C ASP A 532 2.02 50.85 2.94
N SER A 533 1.99 51.46 1.76
CA SER A 533 3.20 51.97 1.14
C SER A 533 3.80 52.97 2.11
N SER A 534 4.86 52.55 2.82
CA SER A 534 5.63 53.46 3.66
C SER A 534 6.04 54.65 2.78
N PRO A 535 5.90 55.90 3.26
CA PRO A 535 6.22 57.05 2.43
C PRO A 535 7.67 56.93 1.98
N GLU A 536 7.90 57.00 0.66
CA GLU A 536 9.21 57.09 0.06
C GLU A 536 10.03 58.16 0.81
N GLU A 537 11.06 57.73 1.55
CA GLU A 537 12.12 58.63 1.95
C GLU A 537 12.81 59.10 0.66
N ASN A 538 12.44 60.32 0.24
CA ASN A 538 13.16 61.14 -0.72
C ASN A 538 14.61 61.33 -0.25
N SER A 539 15.48 60.35 -0.53
CA SER A 539 16.92 60.54 -0.49
C SER A 539 17.32 61.30 -1.74
N THR A 540 17.27 62.63 -1.64
CA THR A 540 18.02 63.51 -2.53
C THR A 540 19.51 63.28 -2.31
N GLY A 541 20.07 62.33 -3.07
CA GLY A 541 21.51 62.13 -3.19
C GLY A 541 22.18 63.28 -3.92
N SER A 542 22.33 64.43 -3.26
CA SER A 542 23.31 65.44 -3.68
C SER A 542 24.66 65.04 -3.10
N GLY A 543 25.47 64.35 -3.91
CA GLY A 543 26.89 64.18 -3.66
C GLY A 543 27.59 65.54 -3.77
N ALA A 544 27.87 66.17 -2.63
CA ALA A 544 28.80 67.29 -2.56
C ALA A 544 30.00 66.90 -1.67
N ASN A 545 31.17 67.00 -2.30
CA ASN A 545 32.51 66.67 -1.81
C ASN A 545 32.82 67.14 -0.38
N VAL A 546 33.57 66.29 0.31
CA VAL A 546 34.32 66.62 1.51
C VAL A 546 35.41 67.64 1.16
N SER A 547 35.34 68.82 1.77
CA SER A 547 36.45 69.77 1.96
C SER A 547 36.19 70.54 3.26
N PRO A 548 37.22 70.78 4.09
CA PRO A 548 37.14 70.73 5.55
C PRO A 548 36.87 72.11 6.15
N PHE A 549 36.21 72.21 7.31
CA PHE A 549 36.43 73.25 8.35
C PHE A 549 35.33 73.14 9.41
N VAL A 550 35.56 72.36 10.47
CA VAL A 550 35.05 72.74 11.79
C VAL A 550 36.25 72.87 12.71
N LEU A 551 36.60 74.13 12.92
CA LEU A 551 37.56 74.62 13.89
C LEU A 551 37.19 74.13 15.30
N LEU A 552 38.08 73.29 15.83
CA LEU A 552 38.65 73.43 17.16
C LEU A 552 38.77 74.91 17.59
N VAL A 553 37.87 75.38 18.46
CA VAL A 553 38.21 76.37 19.52
C VAL A 553 37.35 76.08 20.76
N SER A 554 37.93 75.31 21.69
CA SER A 554 37.85 75.48 23.14
C SER A 554 38.58 74.26 23.72
N GLY A 555 39.84 74.42 24.11
CA GLY A 555 40.12 74.93 25.45
C GLY A 555 40.23 73.70 26.36
N SER A 556 41.35 73.01 26.29
CA SER A 556 42.38 73.07 27.35
C SER A 556 41.89 72.54 28.69
N VAL A 557 42.62 71.53 29.16
CA VAL A 557 42.70 71.01 30.54
C VAL A 557 41.54 70.10 30.95
N ALA A 558 41.73 68.97 31.62
CA ALA A 558 42.76 67.94 31.70
C ALA A 558 42.22 66.94 32.74
N ILE A 559 42.65 65.68 32.62
CA ILE A 559 42.79 64.69 33.71
C ILE A 559 41.48 64.24 34.38
N VAL A 560 40.99 63.04 34.00
CA VAL A 560 40.97 61.81 34.83
C VAL A 560 40.74 60.67 33.82
N SER A 561 41.70 59.82 33.47
CA SER A 561 41.99 58.60 34.22
C SER A 561 43.04 57.85 33.41
N ILE A 562 44.31 57.91 33.83
CA ILE A 562 45.34 56.86 33.70
C ILE A 562 46.56 57.49 34.39
N ILE A 563 46.81 57.05 35.63
CA ILE A 563 48.06 57.00 36.43
C ILE A 563 47.63 57.11 37.89
N SER A 564 47.25 55.98 38.47
CA SER A 564 47.36 55.70 39.91
C SER A 564 47.15 54.21 40.15
N SER A 565 48.08 53.40 39.63
CA SER A 565 48.34 52.06 40.15
C SER A 565 49.84 51.82 40.12
N ALA A 566 50.41 51.56 41.30
CA ALA A 566 51.76 51.09 41.55
C ALA A 566 52.90 52.13 41.51
N THR A 567 52.99 52.90 42.59
CA THR A 567 54.26 53.08 43.30
C THR A 567 54.73 51.69 43.80
N ILE A 568 55.99 51.30 43.53
CA ILE A 568 56.94 50.66 44.48
C ILE A 568 58.20 50.18 43.71
N PHE A 569 59.34 50.82 44.04
CA PHE A 569 60.74 50.36 44.20
C PHE A 569 61.30 49.32 43.20
N TYR A 570 62.46 49.51 42.53
CA TYR A 570 63.77 50.01 42.97
C TYR A 570 64.48 50.79 41.84
#